data_AF-W5NYE2-F1
#
_entry.id   AF-W5NYE2-F1
#
_cell.length_a   1.000
_cell.length_b   1.000
_cell.length_c   1.000
_cell.angle_alpha   90.00
_cell.angle_beta   90.00
_cell.angle_gamma   90.00
#
_symmetry.space_group_name_H-M   'P 1'
#
loop_
_entity.id
_entity.type
_entity.pdbx_description
1 polymer ?
#
loop_
_entity_poly.entity_id
_entity_poly.type
_entity_poly.pdbx_seq_one_letter_code
_entity_poly.pdbx_strand_id
1 'polypeptide(L)'
;MATEKTFCNPGEYEVLGNDSCSRVCPPGYYVSTRIDQDHHIGACSPCPSGTFRAHPSEEPRCVPCAQCREDQEVVKLCSTTSDQECQCQPGQFYCDSEDCTESCFRCTRCHPACEDGATLQPCTATSNAIC
;
A
#
# COMPACT_ATOMS: atom_id res chain seq x y z
N MET A 1 -6.31 2.40 -42.10
CA MET A 1 -6.90 1.26 -41.38
C MET A 1 -6.91 1.67 -39.92
N ALA A 2 -8.09 1.87 -39.35
CA ALA A 2 -8.25 2.47 -38.02
C ALA A 2 -7.77 1.45 -36.97
N THR A 3 -6.91 1.89 -36.06
CA THR A 3 -6.49 1.14 -34.88
C THR A 3 -7.71 0.90 -34.00
N GLU A 4 -8.15 -0.35 -33.92
CA GLU A 4 -9.20 -0.78 -32.99
C GLU A 4 -8.69 -0.55 -31.57
N LYS A 5 -9.17 0.53 -30.97
CA LYS A 5 -9.01 0.77 -29.55
C LYS A 5 -10.01 -0.16 -28.86
N THR A 6 -9.50 -1.22 -28.23
CA THR A 6 -10.32 -2.19 -27.48
C THR A 6 -10.94 -1.49 -26.28
N PHE A 7 -12.17 -1.02 -26.43
CA PHE A 7 -12.91 -0.45 -25.30
C PHE A 7 -13.55 -1.59 -24.51
N CYS A 8 -13.00 -1.91 -23.34
CA CYS A 8 -13.64 -2.85 -22.43
C CYS A 8 -14.96 -2.30 -21.88
N ASN A 9 -15.91 -3.20 -21.62
CA ASN A 9 -17.19 -2.81 -21.03
C ASN A 9 -16.98 -2.35 -19.58
N PRO A 10 -17.92 -1.58 -19.00
CA PRO A 10 -17.87 -1.22 -17.59
C PRO A 10 -17.76 -2.47 -16.70
N GLY A 11 -16.69 -2.55 -15.89
CA GLY A 11 -16.38 -3.71 -15.03
C GLY A 11 -15.43 -4.74 -15.66
N GLU A 12 -15.01 -4.50 -16.91
CA GLU A 12 -13.96 -5.25 -17.60
C GLU A 12 -12.74 -4.35 -17.77
N TYR A 13 -11.55 -4.95 -17.67
CA TYR A 13 -10.28 -4.23 -17.72
C TYR A 13 -9.39 -4.88 -18.78
N GLU A 14 -8.64 -4.06 -19.50
CA GLU A 14 -7.71 -4.53 -20.52
C GLU A 14 -6.61 -5.37 -19.89
N VAL A 15 -6.42 -6.59 -20.39
CA VAL A 15 -5.29 -7.44 -20.02
C VAL A 15 -4.07 -6.99 -20.81
N LEU A 16 -3.07 -6.50 -20.09
CA LEU A 16 -1.80 -6.06 -20.68
C LEU A 16 -1.12 -7.24 -21.38
N GLY A 17 -1.00 -7.15 -22.71
CA GLY A 17 -0.28 -8.11 -23.54
C GLY A 17 -1.12 -9.02 -24.44
N ASN A 18 -2.46 -8.91 -24.46
CA ASN A 18 -3.30 -9.79 -25.29
C ASN A 18 -4.52 -9.11 -25.98
N ASP A 19 -4.62 -7.78 -25.99
CA ASP A 19 -5.75 -7.04 -26.57
C ASP A 19 -7.14 -7.61 -26.18
N SER A 20 -7.25 -8.12 -24.95
CA SER A 20 -8.44 -8.83 -24.45
C SER A 20 -8.94 -8.22 -23.14
N CYS A 21 -10.26 -8.17 -22.98
CA CYS A 21 -10.90 -7.66 -21.76
C CYS A 21 -11.17 -8.80 -20.77
N SER A 22 -10.72 -8.65 -19.52
CA SER A 22 -11.02 -9.58 -18.43
C SER A 22 -11.95 -8.95 -17.41
N ARG A 23 -12.86 -9.76 -16.88
CA ARG A 23 -13.63 -9.39 -15.68
C ARG A 23 -12.72 -9.55 -14.48
N VAL A 24 -12.68 -8.54 -13.62
CA VAL A 24 -11.98 -8.53 -12.33
C VAL A 24 -12.96 -8.18 -11.22
N CYS A 25 -12.74 -8.68 -10.01
CA CYS A 25 -13.49 -8.19 -8.85
C CYS A 25 -13.02 -6.78 -8.51
N PRO A 26 -13.93 -5.87 -8.12
CA PRO A 26 -13.56 -4.51 -7.73
C PRO A 26 -12.75 -4.49 -6.41
N PRO A 27 -12.13 -3.35 -6.07
CA PRO A 27 -11.47 -3.17 -4.78
C PRO A 27 -12.40 -3.53 -3.62
N GLY A 28 -11.86 -4.17 -2.59
CA GLY A 28 -12.64 -4.67 -1.46
C GLY A 28 -13.33 -6.02 -1.68
N TYR A 29 -13.12 -6.65 -2.84
CA TYR A 29 -13.67 -7.96 -3.15
C TYR A 29 -12.59 -8.93 -3.65
N TYR A 30 -12.85 -10.22 -3.49
CA TYR A 30 -12.04 -11.31 -4.03
C TYR A 30 -12.91 -12.27 -4.85
N VAL A 31 -12.27 -13.06 -5.71
CA VAL A 31 -12.94 -14.07 -6.53
C VAL A 31 -13.37 -15.25 -5.67
N SER A 32 -14.65 -15.36 -5.39
CA SER A 32 -15.20 -16.48 -4.62
C SER A 32 -15.46 -17.71 -5.48
N THR A 33 -15.69 -17.52 -6.78
CA THR A 33 -15.98 -18.62 -7.72
C THR A 33 -15.46 -18.26 -9.10
N ARG A 34 -14.74 -19.20 -9.73
CA ARG A 34 -14.36 -19.13 -11.14
C ARG A 34 -15.34 -19.98 -11.94
N ILE A 35 -15.79 -19.50 -13.10
CA ILE A 35 -16.71 -20.26 -13.96
C ILE A 35 -15.90 -21.30 -14.76
N ASP A 36 -14.72 -20.93 -15.28
CA ASP A 36 -13.92 -21.78 -16.19
C ASP A 36 -12.41 -21.64 -15.94
N GLN A 37 -11.60 -22.57 -16.47
CA GLN A 37 -10.12 -22.51 -16.45
C GLN A 37 -9.56 -21.32 -17.28
N ASP A 38 -10.37 -20.73 -18.16
CA ASP A 38 -10.07 -19.53 -18.96
C ASP A 38 -10.25 -18.21 -18.19
N HIS A 39 -10.15 -18.23 -16.86
CA HIS A 39 -10.13 -17.03 -16.01
C HIS A 39 -11.41 -16.18 -15.99
N HIS A 40 -12.55 -16.73 -16.42
CA HIS A 40 -13.83 -16.05 -16.25
C HIS A 40 -14.28 -16.03 -14.79
N ILE A 41 -14.35 -14.84 -14.19
CA ILE A 41 -14.84 -14.62 -12.82
C ILE A 41 -16.34 -14.86 -12.76
N GLY A 42 -16.76 -15.76 -11.87
CA GLY A 42 -18.17 -16.11 -11.67
C GLY A 42 -18.85 -15.34 -10.56
N ALA A 43 -18.14 -15.10 -9.46
CA ALA A 43 -18.66 -14.33 -8.34
C ALA A 43 -17.55 -13.64 -7.55
N CYS A 44 -17.89 -12.47 -7.00
CA CYS A 44 -17.04 -11.69 -6.14
C CYS A 44 -17.65 -11.62 -4.74
N SER A 45 -16.85 -11.89 -3.72
CA SER A 45 -17.25 -11.77 -2.31
C SER A 45 -16.46 -10.65 -1.62
N PRO A 46 -17.06 -9.94 -0.65
CA PRO A 46 -16.38 -8.88 0.07
C PRO A 46 -15.20 -9.43 0.89
N CYS A 47 -14.15 -8.64 1.03
CA CYS A 47 -13.01 -8.99 1.88
C CYS A 47 -13.46 -9.16 3.33
N PRO A 48 -13.04 -10.24 4.02
CA PRO A 48 -13.28 -10.40 5.45
C PRO A 48 -12.54 -9.33 6.26
N SER A 49 -13.02 -9.05 7.48
CA SER A 49 -12.36 -8.14 8.41
C SER A 49 -10.90 -8.53 8.65
N GLY A 50 -10.00 -7.54 8.66
CA GLY A 50 -8.56 -7.77 8.76
C GLY A 50 -7.88 -8.12 7.43
N THR A 51 -8.59 -7.97 6.30
CA THR A 51 -8.00 -8.10 4.96
C THR A 51 -8.47 -6.99 4.03
N PHE A 52 -7.69 -6.72 2.99
CA PHE A 52 -7.97 -5.68 2.01
C PHE A 52 -7.63 -6.11 0.57
N ARG A 53 -8.19 -5.38 -0.38
CA ARG A 53 -7.85 -5.44 -1.81
C ARG A 53 -7.95 -4.04 -2.39
N ALA A 54 -6.81 -3.40 -2.66
CA ALA A 54 -6.75 -2.01 -3.08
C ALA A 54 -7.12 -1.78 -4.56
N HIS A 55 -6.89 -2.79 -5.39
CA HIS A 55 -7.07 -2.70 -6.84
C HIS A 55 -7.96 -3.83 -7.35
N PRO A 56 -8.65 -3.62 -8.49
CA PRO A 56 -9.38 -4.69 -9.13
C PRO A 56 -8.48 -5.91 -9.36
N SER A 57 -8.96 -7.11 -9.06
CA SER A 57 -8.15 -8.31 -9.19
C SER A 57 -8.95 -9.57 -9.49
N GLU A 58 -8.25 -10.59 -9.99
CA GLU A 58 -8.77 -11.95 -10.17
C GLU A 58 -8.38 -12.86 -9.00
N GLU A 59 -7.90 -12.28 -7.91
CA GLU A 59 -7.32 -13.04 -6.82
C GLU A 59 -8.41 -13.73 -5.98
N PRO A 60 -8.24 -15.02 -5.64
CA PRO A 60 -9.26 -15.78 -4.91
C PRO A 60 -9.29 -15.47 -3.41
N ARG A 61 -8.47 -14.54 -2.92
CA ARG A 61 -8.35 -14.14 -1.51
C ARG A 61 -7.99 -12.67 -1.42
N CYS A 62 -8.27 -12.02 -0.29
CA CYS A 62 -7.77 -10.68 0.02
C CYS A 62 -6.42 -10.75 0.74
N VAL A 63 -5.68 -9.64 0.75
CA VAL A 63 -4.38 -9.52 1.41
C VAL A 63 -4.61 -9.22 2.90
N PRO A 64 -3.94 -9.91 3.84
CA PRO A 64 -4.00 -9.54 5.25
C PRO A 64 -3.52 -8.10 5.48
N CYS A 65 -4.19 -7.37 6.36
CA CYS A 65 -3.73 -6.04 6.74
C CYS A 65 -2.36 -6.12 7.43
N ALA A 66 -1.49 -5.14 7.17
CA ALA A 66 -0.26 -4.94 7.90
C ALA A 66 -0.52 -4.70 9.40
N GLN A 67 0.43 -5.11 10.24
CA GLN A 67 0.44 -4.80 11.66
C GLN A 67 1.59 -3.85 11.97
N CYS A 68 1.30 -2.80 12.73
CA CYS A 68 2.35 -1.87 13.17
C CYS A 68 3.21 -2.52 14.24
N ARG A 69 4.51 -2.24 14.18
CA ARG A 69 5.48 -2.62 15.21
C ARG A 69 5.27 -1.80 16.49
N GLU A 70 5.86 -2.25 17.60
CA GLU A 70 5.71 -1.60 18.91
C GLU A 70 6.21 -0.15 18.94
N ASP A 71 7.22 0.17 18.13
CA ASP A 71 7.81 1.50 17.96
C ASP A 71 7.10 2.37 16.91
N GLN A 72 6.00 1.88 16.34
CA GLN A 72 5.17 2.57 15.37
C GLN A 72 3.79 2.91 15.94
N GLU A 73 3.11 3.84 15.31
CA GLU A 73 1.72 4.17 15.54
C GLU A 73 0.90 3.96 14.27
N VAL A 74 -0.39 3.61 14.44
CA VAL A 74 -1.33 3.48 13.32
C VAL A 74 -1.77 4.89 12.92
N VAL A 75 -1.41 5.31 11.71
CA VAL A 75 -1.84 6.61 11.15
C VAL A 75 -3.05 6.49 10.23
N LYS A 76 -3.32 5.27 9.74
CA LYS A 76 -4.51 4.94 8.95
C LYS A 76 -4.95 3.52 9.25
N LEU A 77 -6.21 3.34 9.63
CA LEU A 77 -6.77 2.03 9.89
C LEU A 77 -6.95 1.23 8.60
N CYS A 78 -6.79 -0.08 8.69
CA CYS A 78 -7.11 -0.97 7.58
C CYS A 78 -8.61 -0.90 7.23
N SER A 79 -8.91 -0.96 5.94
CA SER A 79 -10.26 -1.09 5.40
C SER A 79 -10.29 -2.20 4.36
N THR A 80 -11.46 -2.59 3.86
CA THR A 80 -11.54 -3.58 2.78
C THR A 80 -10.81 -3.14 1.52
N THR A 81 -10.60 -1.84 1.31
CA THR A 81 -9.97 -1.28 0.09
C THR A 81 -8.59 -0.67 0.33
N SER A 82 -8.08 -0.66 1.56
CA SER A 82 -6.78 -0.05 1.87
C SER A 82 -6.10 -0.76 3.01
N ASP A 83 -4.78 -0.91 2.91
CA ASP A 83 -4.00 -1.42 4.02
C ASP A 83 -3.99 -0.44 5.22
N GLN A 84 -3.57 -0.96 6.37
CA GLN A 84 -3.15 -0.15 7.50
C GLN A 84 -1.84 0.56 7.18
N GLU A 85 -1.75 1.85 7.51
CA GLU A 85 -0.49 2.60 7.41
C GLU A 85 0.08 2.85 8.81
N CYS A 86 1.37 2.57 8.93
CA CYS A 86 2.13 2.70 10.17
C CYS A 86 3.20 3.78 10.00
N GLN A 87 3.43 4.53 11.07
CA GLN A 87 4.47 5.57 11.09
C GLN A 87 5.28 5.45 12.38
N CYS A 88 6.56 5.82 12.35
CA CYS A 88 7.34 5.93 13.58
C CYS A 88 6.72 6.94 14.54
N GLN A 89 6.70 6.60 15.84
CA GLN A 89 6.14 7.48 16.87
C GLN A 89 6.86 8.85 16.89
N PRO A 90 6.23 9.90 17.46
CA PRO A 90 6.76 11.25 17.43
C PRO A 90 8.17 11.35 18.01
N GLY A 91 9.06 12.03 17.28
CA GLY A 91 10.48 12.15 17.64
C GLY A 91 11.35 10.97 17.20
N GLN A 92 10.82 10.10 16.34
CA GLN A 92 11.56 9.03 15.67
C GLN A 92 11.38 9.10 14.15
N PHE A 93 12.31 8.50 13.42
CA PHE A 93 12.29 8.41 11.96
C PHE A 93 12.60 6.98 11.52
N TYR A 94 12.01 6.56 10.41
CA TYR A 94 12.35 5.33 9.72
C TYR A 94 13.50 5.60 8.76
N CYS A 95 14.49 4.72 8.74
CA CYS A 95 15.59 4.80 7.79
C CYS A 95 15.30 3.87 6.60
N ASP A 96 15.03 4.45 5.43
CA ASP A 96 14.70 3.74 4.17
C ASP A 96 15.95 3.24 3.41
N SER A 97 17.10 3.15 4.07
CA SER A 97 18.37 2.70 3.48
C SER A 97 18.62 1.23 3.80
N GLU A 98 19.20 0.50 2.85
CA GLU A 98 19.63 -0.90 3.07
C GLU A 98 20.68 -1.05 4.18
N ASP A 99 21.38 0.03 4.54
CA ASP A 99 22.36 0.05 5.64
C ASP A 99 21.69 0.08 7.02
N CYS A 100 20.40 0.40 7.08
CA CYS A 100 19.64 0.50 8.30
C CYS A 100 18.83 -0.78 8.58
N THR A 101 18.71 -1.14 9.85
CA THR A 101 17.75 -2.15 10.28
C THR A 101 16.34 -1.58 10.23
N GLU A 102 15.35 -2.38 9.82
CA GLU A 102 13.92 -2.02 9.80
C GLU A 102 13.41 -1.68 11.23
N SER A 103 13.61 -0.43 11.63
CA SER A 103 13.31 0.07 12.97
C SER A 103 13.15 1.60 12.97
N CYS A 104 12.49 2.11 14.00
CA CYS A 104 12.38 3.55 14.23
C CYS A 104 13.56 4.05 15.06
N PHE A 105 14.31 4.99 14.50
CA PHE A 105 15.47 5.61 15.13
C PHE A 105 15.10 6.94 15.75
N ARG A 106 15.66 7.26 16.91
CA ARG A 106 15.40 8.55 17.57
C ARG A 106 16.02 9.69 16.77
N CYS A 107 15.26 10.77 16.61
CA CYS A 107 15.75 11.98 15.99
C CYS A 107 16.92 12.58 16.78
N THR A 108 17.94 13.04 16.06
CA THR A 108 18.99 13.91 16.59
C THR A 108 18.37 15.21 17.12
N ARG A 109 18.86 15.69 18.26
CA ARG A 109 18.48 16.98 18.83
C ARG A 109 19.56 18.00 18.50
N CYS A 110 19.24 18.98 17.66
CA CYS A 110 20.15 20.10 17.42
C CYS A 110 20.13 21.03 18.64
N HIS A 111 21.32 21.41 19.11
CA HIS A 111 21.48 22.26 20.28
C HIS A 111 21.83 23.69 19.84
N PRO A 112 20.86 24.63 19.77
CA PRO A 112 21.07 25.96 19.19
C PRO A 112 22.10 26.83 19.95
N ALA A 113 22.56 26.38 21.12
CA ALA A 113 23.64 27.02 21.88
C ALA A 113 25.06 26.59 21.43
N CYS A 114 25.19 25.66 20.50
CA CYS A 114 26.46 25.18 19.93
C CYS A 114 26.72 25.81 18.55
N GLU A 115 27.99 25.92 18.12
CA GLU A 115 28.34 26.50 16.81
C GLU A 115 27.68 25.74 15.64
N ASP A 116 27.57 24.41 15.69
CA ASP A 116 26.83 23.56 14.75
C ASP A 116 25.42 23.18 15.27
N GLY A 117 24.81 24.12 16.00
CA GLY A 117 23.62 23.88 16.80
C GLY A 117 22.27 24.10 16.10
N ALA A 118 22.30 24.76 14.95
CA ALA A 118 21.09 25.19 14.25
C ALA A 118 20.47 24.03 13.48
N THR A 119 19.14 23.87 13.55
CA THR A 119 18.44 22.88 12.73
C THR A 119 18.36 23.36 11.28
N LEU A 120 19.14 22.73 10.40
CA LEU A 120 19.08 22.94 8.95
C LEU A 120 17.88 22.22 8.32
N GLN A 121 17.60 21.00 8.78
CA GLN A 121 16.44 20.22 8.37
C GLN A 121 15.76 19.61 9.60
N PRO A 122 14.44 19.80 9.77
CA PRO A 122 13.72 19.19 10.89
C PRO A 122 13.62 17.68 10.72
N CYS A 123 13.52 16.96 11.83
CA CYS A 123 13.22 15.54 11.80
C CYS A 123 11.80 15.30 11.27
N THR A 124 11.64 14.25 10.47
CA THR A 124 10.36 13.76 9.97
C THR A 124 10.24 12.26 10.23
N ALA A 125 9.10 11.66 9.93
CA ALA A 125 8.92 10.22 10.12
C ALA A 125 9.83 9.33 9.25
N THR A 126 10.49 9.89 8.23
CA THR A 126 11.35 9.15 7.29
C THR A 126 12.75 9.75 7.15
N SER A 127 13.06 10.83 7.88
CA SER A 127 14.40 11.42 7.87
C SER A 127 14.77 12.04 9.20
N ASN A 128 16.04 11.90 9.56
CA ASN A 128 16.59 12.50 10.77
C ASN A 128 16.66 14.03 10.66
N ALA A 129 16.78 14.71 11.80
CA ALA A 129 17.17 16.12 11.83
C ALA A 129 18.62 16.29 11.35
N ILE A 130 18.86 17.37 10.62
CA ILE A 130 20.20 17.82 10.22
C ILE A 130 20.50 19.11 10.98
N CYS A 131 21.65 19.10 11.64
CA CYS A 131 22.37 20.26 12.14
C CYS A 131 23.66 20.34 11.29
#